data_AF-A0A378AHF4-F1
#
_entry.id   AF-A0A378AHF4-F1
#
_cell.length_a   1.000
_cell.length_b   1.000
_cell.length_c   1.000
_cell.angle_alpha   90.00
_cell.angle_beta   90.00
_cell.angle_gamma   90.00
#
_symmetry.space_group_name_H-M   'P 1'
#
loop_
_entity.id
_entity.type
_entity.pdbx_description
1 polymer ?
#
loop_
_entity_poly.entity_id
_entity_poly.type
_entity_poly.pdbx_seq_one_letter_code
_entity_poly.pdbx_strand_id
1 'polypeptide(L)' 'MVEILSTLSMDIDTLRAALLFPLADGEVVSEEVMQESVGKSVVTLIHGCGTWPLSAS' A
#
# COMPACT_ATOMS: atom_id res chain seq x y z
N MET A 1 12.56 -4.53 -4.50
CA MET A 1 12.17 -3.69 -3.35
C MET A 1 11.70 -4.54 -2.16
N VAL A 2 10.80 -5.52 -2.38
CA VAL A 2 10.31 -6.45 -1.33
C VAL A 2 11.39 -7.31 -0.68
N GLU A 3 12.37 -7.80 -1.45
CA GLU A 3 13.51 -8.59 -0.93
C GLU A 3 14.34 -7.83 0.14
N ILE A 4 14.45 -6.50 0.02
CA ILE A 4 15.19 -5.65 0.98
C ILE A 4 14.36 -5.44 2.25
N LEU A 5 13.04 -5.28 2.12
CA LEU A 5 12.12 -5.15 3.25
C LEU A 5 12.00 -6.48 4.03
N SER A 6 12.08 -7.62 3.33
CA SER A 6 12.05 -8.94 3.95
C SER A 6 13.36 -9.29 4.69
N THR A 7 14.48 -8.71 4.28
CA THR A 7 15.77 -8.83 5.00
C THR A 7 15.86 -7.91 6.23
N LEU A 8 15.02 -6.86 6.30
CA LEU A 8 14.87 -5.98 7.46
C LEU A 8 13.82 -6.46 8.47
N SER A 9 13.20 -7.64 8.27
CA SER A 9 12.10 -8.18 9.09
C SER A 9 10.93 -7.20 9.26
N MET A 10 10.60 -6.43 8.21
CA MET A 10 9.44 -5.57 8.22
C MET A 10 8.13 -6.37 8.20
N ASP A 11 7.11 -5.87 8.89
CA ASP A 11 5.79 -6.49 8.96
C ASP A 11 5.21 -6.84 7.59
N ILE A 12 4.47 -7.95 7.53
CA ILE A 12 3.83 -8.47 6.33
C ILE A 12 2.95 -7.41 5.63
N ASP A 13 2.33 -6.53 6.40
CA ASP A 13 1.52 -5.41 5.90
C ASP A 13 2.37 -4.39 5.14
N THR A 14 3.61 -4.16 5.57
CA THR A 14 4.57 -3.26 4.88
C THR A 14 5.06 -3.89 3.57
N LEU A 15 5.31 -5.20 3.56
CA LEU A 15 5.67 -5.93 2.34
C LEU A 15 4.53 -5.91 1.31
N ARG A 16 3.30 -6.13 1.78
CA ARG A 16 2.09 -6.05 0.97
C ARG A 16 1.87 -4.64 0.44
N ALA A 17 2.03 -3.62 1.28
CA ALA A 17 1.93 -2.22 0.86
C ALA A 17 2.93 -1.90 -0.25
N ALA A 18 4.20 -2.32 -0.12
CA ALA A 18 5.23 -2.07 -1.14
C ALA A 18 4.95 -2.77 -2.49
N LEU A 19 4.29 -3.93 -2.48
CA LEU A 19 3.86 -4.64 -3.69
C LEU A 19 2.67 -3.98 -4.38
N LEU A 20 1.73 -3.47 -3.58
CA LEU A 20 0.48 -2.88 -4.04
C LEU A 20 0.66 -1.40 -4.40
N PHE A 21 1.70 -0.75 -3.87
CA PHE A 21 2.06 0.63 -4.16
C PHE A 21 2.06 0.98 -5.66
N PRO A 22 2.73 0.25 -6.58
CA PRO A 22 2.69 0.59 -8.01
C PRO A 22 1.31 0.39 -8.66
N LEU A 23 0.46 -0.50 -8.12
CA LEU A 23 -0.91 -0.69 -8.60
C LEU A 23 -1.82 0.45 -8.15
N ALA A 24 -1.55 0.97 -6.95
CA ALA A 24 -2.15 2.20 -6.45
C ALA A 24 -1.62 3.40 -7.27
N ASP A 25 -0.32 3.66 -7.30
CA ASP A 25 0.24 4.82 -8.01
C ASP A 25 -0.19 4.91 -9.49
N GLY A 26 -0.37 3.77 -10.16
CA GLY A 26 -0.90 3.71 -11.54
C GLY A 26 -2.42 3.83 -11.71
N GLU A 27 -3.18 4.13 -10.66
CA GLU A 27 -4.67 4.19 -10.62
C GLU A 27 -5.36 2.93 -11.20
N VAL A 28 -4.68 1.78 -11.15
CA VAL A 28 -5.20 0.51 -11.73
C VAL A 28 -6.28 -0.10 -10.82
N VAL A 29 -6.23 0.19 -9.53
CA VAL A 29 -7.15 -0.32 -8.51
C VAL A 29 -7.65 0.84 -7.65
N SER A 30 -8.98 1.00 -7.54
CA SER A 30 -9.60 1.99 -6.67
C SER A 30 -9.40 1.69 -5.19
N GLU A 31 -9.39 2.73 -4.36
CA GLU A 31 -9.20 2.61 -2.92
C GLU A 31 -10.22 1.67 -2.25
N GLU A 32 -11.50 1.73 -2.64
CA GLU A 32 -12.54 0.84 -2.11
C GLU A 32 -12.19 -0.65 -2.30
N VAL A 33 -11.77 -1.02 -3.52
CA VAL A 33 -11.37 -2.40 -3.84
C VAL A 33 -10.14 -2.82 -3.04
N MET A 34 -9.19 -1.89 -2.86
CA MET A 34 -7.98 -2.11 -2.06
C MET A 34 -8.35 -2.32 -0.59
N GLN A 35 -9.22 -1.49 -0.03
CA GLN A 35 -9.69 -1.61 1.36
C GLN A 35 -10.45 -2.91 1.60
N GLU A 36 -11.30 -3.34 0.66
CA GLU A 36 -12.02 -4.61 0.75
C GLU A 36 -11.09 -5.83 0.62
N SER A 37 -10.07 -5.75 -0.24
CA SER A 37 -9.21 -6.91 -0.55
C SER A 37 -8.06 -7.11 0.44
N VAL A 38 -7.40 -6.02 0.87
CA VAL A 38 -6.19 -6.09 1.72
C VAL A 38 -6.38 -5.45 3.09
N GLY A 39 -7.48 -4.74 3.31
CA GLY A 39 -7.82 -4.11 4.58
C GLY A 39 -7.24 -2.69 4.75
N LYS A 40 -7.84 -1.92 5.65
CA LYS A 40 -7.49 -0.52 5.92
C LYS A 40 -6.05 -0.30 6.41
N SER A 41 -5.46 -1.27 7.13
CA SER A 41 -4.08 -1.20 7.63
C SER A 41 -3.10 -1.01 6.48
N VAL A 42 -3.17 -1.88 5.47
CA VAL A 42 -2.29 -1.87 4.30
C VAL A 42 -2.53 -0.62 3.44
N VAL A 43 -3.80 -0.24 3.24
CA VAL A 43 -4.14 0.98 2.49
C VAL A 43 -3.57 2.23 3.17
N THR A 44 -3.67 2.31 4.50
CA THR A 44 -3.10 3.42 5.28
C THR A 44 -1.57 3.49 5.14
N LEU A 45 -0.90 2.33 5.07
CA LEU A 45 0.55 2.28 4.84
C LEU A 45 0.95 2.74 3.42
N ILE A 46 0.17 2.35 2.40
CA ILE A 46 0.37 2.81 1.01
C ILE A 46 0.18 4.34 0.94
N HIS A 47 -0.85 4.86 1.61
CA HIS A 47 -1.10 6.30 1.70
C HIS A 47 0.03 7.04 2.42
N GLY A 48 0.53 6.48 3.53
CA GLY A 48 1.66 7.04 4.28
C GLY A 48 2.99 7.05 3.51
N CYS A 49 3.12 6.22 2.47
CA CYS A 49 4.29 6.18 1.59
C CYS A 49 4.33 7.35 0.58
N GLY A 50 3.21 8.06 0.40
CA GLY A 50 3.22 9.46 -0.06
C GLY A 50 2.81 9.75 -1.49
N THR A 51 2.07 8.89 -2.21
CA THR A 51 1.71 9.18 -3.62
C THR A 51 0.25 9.03 -4.01
N TRP A 52 -0.59 8.39 -3.19
CA TRP A 52 -2.01 8.29 -3.48
C TRP A 52 -2.74 9.57 -3.06
N PRO A 53 -3.68 10.11 -3.86
CA PRO A 53 -4.27 11.42 -3.59
C PRO A 53 -4.91 11.42 -2.20
N LEU A 54 -4.35 12.28 -1.34
CA LEU A 54 -5.03 12.76 -0.15
C LEU A 54 -6.30 13.48 -0.63
N SER A 55 -7.39 12.74 -0.80
CA SER A 55 -8.72 13.32 -0.66
C SER A 55 -8.90 13.66 0.82
N ALA A 56 -8.21 14.74 1.21
CA ALA A 56 -8.47 15.45 2.44
C ALA A 56 -9.93 15.91 2.40
N SER A 57 -10.78 15.27 3.20
CA SER A 57 -12.00 15.87 3.73
C SER A 57 -11.81 16.10 5.22
#